data_AF-A0A6D1AJB8-F1
#
_entry.id   AF-A0A6D1AJB8-F1
#
_cell.length_a   1.000
_cell.length_b   1.000
_cell.length_c   1.000
_cell.angle_alpha   90.00
_cell.angle_beta   90.00
_cell.angle_gamma   90.00
#
_symmetry.space_group_name_H-M   'P 1'
#
loop_
_entity.id
_entity.type
_entity.pdbx_description
1 polymer ?
#
loop_
_entity_poly.entity_id
_entity_poly.type
_entity_poly.pdbx_seq_one_letter_code
_entity_poly.pdbx_strand_id
1 'polypeptide(L)' 'RDFSYFGALGKKGYGYNVDYLLSFFRKTLDQDEMTDVILIGVGNLGTAFLHYNFTKNNNTKISMAFDINESKIGTEVGGV' A
#
# COMPACT_ATOMS: atom_id res chain seq x y z
N ARG A 1 -13.52 4.18 22.92
CA ARG A 1 -12.56 5.31 23.06
C ARG A 1 -11.98 5.69 21.70
N ASP A 2 -11.70 4.73 20.81
CA ASP A 2 -11.14 5.05 19.50
C ASP A 2 -12.19 5.64 18.55
N PHE A 3 -13.41 5.10 18.54
CA PHE A 3 -14.54 5.62 17.75
C PHE A 3 -14.99 7.04 18.11
N SER A 4 -14.76 7.49 19.34
CA SER A 4 -15.13 8.84 19.76
C SER A 4 -14.27 9.92 19.12
N TYR A 5 -13.08 9.59 18.61
CA TYR A 5 -12.22 10.54 17.88
C TYR A 5 -12.70 10.84 16.46
N PHE A 6 -13.58 9.98 15.92
CA PHE A 6 -14.07 10.05 14.54
C PHE A 6 -15.51 10.61 14.44
N GLY A 7 -16.03 11.14 15.56
CA GLY A 7 -17.37 11.74 15.67
C GLY A 7 -18.38 10.89 16.46
N ALA A 8 -19.64 11.31 16.44
CA ALA A 8 -20.74 10.57 17.08
C ALA A 8 -21.18 9.38 16.20
N LEU A 9 -20.30 8.39 16.03
CA LEU A 9 -20.50 7.23 15.16
C LEU A 9 -21.54 6.21 15.66
N GLY A 10 -22.03 6.37 16.90
CA GLY A 10 -22.98 5.45 17.52
C GLY A 10 -23.94 6.14 18.48
N LYS A 11 -25.11 5.53 18.67
CA LYS A 11 -26.10 5.96 19.68
C LYS A 11 -25.94 5.09 20.92
N LYS A 12 -25.81 5.71 22.10
CA LYS A 12 -25.68 5.00 23.38
C LYS A 12 -26.88 4.04 23.54
N GLY A 13 -26.61 2.75 23.67
CA GLY A 13 -27.63 1.70 23.86
C GLY A 13 -28.10 0.97 22.61
N TYR A 14 -27.73 1.40 21.40
CA TYR A 14 -28.14 0.74 20.13
C TYR A 14 -26.95 0.20 19.31
N GLY A 15 -25.72 0.59 19.65
CA GLY A 15 -24.52 0.17 18.93
C GLY A 15 -24.20 1.10 17.76
N TYR A 16 -23.46 0.58 16.78
CA TYR A 16 -22.97 1.34 15.64
C TYR A 16 -23.58 0.84 14.33
N ASN A 17 -23.78 1.74 13.38
CA ASN A 17 -24.13 1.35 12.02
C ASN A 17 -22.87 0.82 11.31
N VAL A 18 -22.84 -0.49 11.07
CA VAL A 18 -21.67 -1.19 10.49
C VAL A 18 -21.36 -0.70 9.07
N ASP A 19 -22.38 -0.52 8.23
CA ASP A 19 -22.19 -0.08 6.84
C ASP A 19 -21.61 1.34 6.77
N TYR A 20 -22.09 2.22 7.65
CA TYR A 20 -21.58 3.58 7.77
C TYR A 20 -20.12 3.59 8.25
N LEU A 21 -19.78 2.77 9.25
CA LEU A 21 -18.42 2.65 9.77
C LEU A 21 -17.45 2.09 8.74
N LEU A 22 -17.87 1.06 8.02
CA LEU A 22 -17.06 0.47 6.96
C LEU A 22 -16.79 1.50 5.86
N SER A 23 -17.82 2.27 5.46
CA SER A 23 -17.68 3.34 4.47
C SER A 23 -16.79 4.49 4.97
N PHE A 24 -16.92 4.86 6.25
CA PHE A 24 -16.10 5.88 6.89
C PHE A 24 -14.62 5.47 6.92
N PHE A 25 -14.33 4.23 7.34
CA PHE A 25 -12.96 3.72 7.35
C PHE A 25 -12.38 3.58 5.96
N ARG A 26 -13.14 3.06 4.99
CA ARG A 26 -12.71 3.03 3.59
C ARG A 26 -12.36 4.43 3.12
N LYS A 27 -13.25 5.43 3.26
CA LYS A 27 -12.96 6.80 2.82
C LYS A 27 -11.78 7.46 3.54
N THR A 28 -11.55 7.14 4.82
CA THR A 28 -10.48 7.75 5.62
C THR A 28 -9.14 7.05 5.41
N LEU A 29 -9.15 5.75 5.12
CA LEU A 29 -7.97 4.90 4.94
C LEU A 29 -7.67 4.60 3.47
N ASP A 30 -8.60 4.86 2.55
CA ASP A 30 -8.38 4.80 1.10
C ASP A 30 -7.35 5.86 0.76
N GLN A 31 -6.12 5.38 0.73
CA GLN A 31 -5.03 5.93 -0.02
C GLN A 31 -5.21 5.51 -1.50
N ASP A 32 -6.32 5.92 -2.13
CA ASP A 32 -6.61 5.61 -3.55
C ASP A 32 -5.54 6.13 -4.54
N GLU A 33 -4.54 6.87 -4.05
CA GLU A 33 -3.39 7.27 -4.86
C GLU A 33 -2.31 6.19 -4.87
N MET A 34 -2.11 5.58 -6.04
CA MET A 34 -0.91 4.80 -6.29
C MET A 34 0.32 5.69 -6.12
N THR A 35 1.14 5.37 -5.13
CA THR A 35 2.42 6.03 -4.87
C THR A 35 3.50 5.30 -5.66
N ASP A 36 4.05 5.95 -6.68
CA ASP A 36 5.22 5.43 -7.38
C ASP A 36 6.47 5.59 -6.50
N VAL A 37 7.20 4.49 -6.30
CA VAL A 37 8.43 4.45 -5.52
C VAL A 37 9.58 3.84 -6.32
N ILE A 38 10.80 4.13 -5.89
CA ILE A 38 12.01 3.53 -6.46
C ILE A 38 12.64 2.57 -5.47
N LEU A 39 13.25 1.50 -5.98
CA LEU A 39 14.02 0.55 -5.18
C LEU A 39 15.52 0.75 -5.43
N ILE A 40 16.32 0.85 -4.37
CA ILE A 40 17.78 0.92 -4.47
C ILE A 40 18.37 -0.37 -3.91
N GLY A 41 19.07 -1.13 -4.76
CA GLY A 41 19.63 -2.44 -4.46
C GLY A 41 18.72 -3.57 -4.92
N VAL A 42 19.11 -4.24 -6.02
CA VAL A 42 18.41 -5.40 -6.60
C VAL A 42 19.13 -6.69 -6.19
N GLY A 43 19.46 -6.81 -4.90
CA GLY A 43 19.92 -8.08 -4.31
C GLY A 43 18.77 -9.08 -4.15
N ASN A 44 18.99 -10.20 -3.47
CA ASN A 44 17.96 -11.23 -3.29
C ASN A 44 16.64 -10.67 -2.71
N LEU A 45 16.72 -9.77 -1.72
CA LEU A 45 15.55 -9.14 -1.13
C LEU A 45 14.89 -8.12 -2.08
N GLY A 46 15.69 -7.33 -2.79
CA GLY A 46 15.20 -6.38 -3.79
C GLY A 46 14.45 -7.09 -4.91
N THR A 47 15.03 -8.18 -5.44
CA THR A 47 14.39 -9.07 -6.41
C THR A 47 13.08 -9.66 -5.88
N ALA A 48 13.01 -10.05 -4.60
CA ALA A 48 11.77 -10.54 -4.00
C ALA A 48 10.68 -9.45 -3.95
N PHE A 49 11.04 -8.21 -3.60
CA PHE A 49 10.10 -7.09 -3.63
C PHE A 49 9.61 -6.75 -5.04
N LEU A 50 10.49 -6.79 -6.04
CA LEU A 50 10.10 -6.57 -7.43
C LEU A 50 9.11 -7.62 -7.93
N HIS A 51 9.30 -8.90 -7.60
CA HIS A 51 8.33 -9.94 -7.95
C HIS A 51 6.99 -9.80 -7.21
N TYR A 52 6.98 -9.20 -6.01
CA TYR A 52 5.76 -9.01 -5.23
C TYR A 52 5.00 -7.72 -5.58
N ASN A 53 5.61 -6.84 -6.39
CA ASN A 53 5.15 -5.49 -6.76
C ASN A 53 3.70 -5.43 -7.29
N PHE A 54 3.15 -6.54 -7.78
CA PHE A 54 1.81 -6.63 -8.37
C PHE A 54 0.76 -7.32 -7.48
N THR A 55 1.10 -7.71 -6.24
CA THR A 55 0.19 -8.54 -5.43
C THR A 55 -0.83 -7.69 -4.66
N LYS A 56 -1.92 -7.39 -5.36
CA LYS A 56 -3.32 -7.31 -4.92
C LYS A 56 -3.83 -6.18 -4.01
N ASN A 57 -3.02 -5.37 -3.32
CA ASN A 57 -3.61 -4.28 -2.50
C ASN A 57 -2.64 -3.20 -1.98
N ASN A 58 -1.57 -2.89 -2.71
CA ASN A 58 -0.64 -1.86 -2.28
C ASN A 58 -0.79 -0.60 -3.13
N ASN A 59 -1.09 0.50 -2.46
CA ASN A 59 -1.09 1.85 -3.01
C ASN A 59 0.34 2.33 -3.26
N THR A 60 1.25 1.41 -3.54
CA THR A 60 2.68 1.62 -3.70
C THR A 60 3.14 0.71 -4.81
N LYS A 61 3.64 1.31 -5.88
CA LYS A 61 4.16 0.62 -7.06
C LYS A 61 5.63 0.95 -7.20
N ILE A 62 6.49 -0.07 -7.22
CA ILE A 62 7.89 0.10 -7.59
C ILE A 62 7.92 0.34 -9.10
N SER A 63 8.26 1.56 -9.50
CA SER A 63 8.28 1.97 -10.91
C SER A 63 9.66 1.84 -11.55
N MET A 64 10.71 1.90 -10.74
CA MET A 64 12.11 1.77 -11.16
C MET A 64 12.97 1.15 -10.06
N ALA A 65 14.04 0.45 -10.47
CA ALA A 65 15.04 -0.09 -9.56
C ALA A 65 16.47 0.28 -10.00
N PHE A 66 17.37 0.47 -9.05
CA PHE A 66 18.77 0.82 -9.28
C PHE A 66 19.70 -0.15 -8.55
N ASP A 67 20.79 -0.54 -9.19
CA ASP A 67 21.86 -1.36 -8.60
C ASP A 67 23.22 -0.87 -9.11
N ILE A 68 24.29 -1.11 -8.34
CA ILE A 68 25.67 -0.80 -8.75
C ILE A 68 26.27 -1.90 -9.63
N ASN A 69 25.69 -3.11 -9.59
CA ASN A 69 26.16 -4.23 -10.39
C ASN A 69 25.77 -4.04 -11.86
N GLU A 70 26.77 -3.76 -12.70
CA GLU A 70 26.62 -3.54 -14.14
C GLU A 70 25.87 -4.67 -14.86
N SER A 71 25.95 -5.91 -14.37
CA SER A 71 25.24 -7.04 -15.00
C SER A 71 23.72 -6.98 -14.86
N LYS A 72 23.20 -6.18 -13.92
CA LYS A 72 21.77 -5.99 -13.67
C LYS A 72 21.24 -4.72 -14.32
N ILE A 73 22.11 -3.78 -14.65
CA ILE A 73 21.71 -2.51 -15.27
C ILE A 73 21.17 -2.81 -16.67
N GLY A 74 19.97 -2.31 -16.97
CA GLY A 74 19.29 -2.54 -18.25
C GLY A 74 18.61 -3.91 -18.39
N THR A 75 18.60 -4.71 -17.34
CA THR A 75 17.83 -5.96 -17.28
C THR A 75 16.47 -5.71 -16.62
N GLU A 76 15.46 -6.48 -17.02
CA GLU A 76 14.12 -6.43 -16.43
C GLU A 76 14.01 -7.46 -15.30
N VAL A 77 13.54 -7.05 -14.12
CA VAL A 77 13.35 -7.93 -12.96
C VAL A 77 11.96 -7.70 -12.36
N GLY A 78 11.10 -8.72 -12.43
CA GLY A 78 9.75 -8.63 -11.86
C GLY A 78 8.84 -7.60 -12.55
N GLY A 79 9.10 -7.26 -13.82
CA GLY A 79 8.28 -6.31 -14.59
C GLY A 79 8.67 -4.84 -14.42
N VAL A 80 9.86 -4.58 -13.87
CA VAL A 80 10.45 -3.25 -13.62
C VAL A 80 11.88 -3.23 -14.16
#